data_AF-A0A699Z839-F1
#
_entry.id   AF-A0A699Z839-F1
#
_cell.length_a   1.000
_cell.length_b   1.000
_cell.length_c   1.000
_cell.angle_alpha   90.00
_cell.angle_beta   90.00
_cell.angle_gamma   90.00
#
_symmetry.space_group_name_H-M   'P 1'
#
loop_
_entity.id
_entity.type
_entity.pdbx_description
1 polymer ?
#
loop_
_entity_poly.entity_id
_entity_poly.type
_entity_poly.pdbx_seq_one_letter_code
_entity_poly.pdbx_strand_id
1 'polypeptide(L)'
;EPQGGRTERLGTKKQEARKQPWQNFGRDQQRTIYSSSVDIKPEWAVIEQINFPALGKLHCSVGEPEDVMCCGELEYYDKAFDRVTVKAETPLEKTKRAFRNVTTSDDPIMRKLAAEHKATVFATDTILTTLMCMRSSKYSWDLLVTKIGGKLFFDKRANSNLNLLTVNETAQEEVPEEKDNINGVQHLAIEATTINQNFSQQVLVKGGEKFKYDAPNPFTSPEEEEELASCAYRQVTKQTKRQAAGVPRE
;
A
#
# COMPACT_ATOMS: atom_id res chain seq x y z
N GLU A 1 -77.17 -16.63 47.52
CA GLU A 1 -77.16 -15.32 48.22
C GLU A 1 -77.12 -15.57 49.73
N PRO A 2 -76.46 -14.75 50.58
CA PRO A 2 -76.20 -13.29 50.49
C PRO A 2 -74.71 -12.94 50.20
N GLN A 3 -74.38 -11.94 49.38
CA GLN A 3 -74.23 -10.47 49.60
C GLN A 3 -73.01 -10.00 50.42
N GLY A 4 -72.22 -9.09 49.81
CA GLY A 4 -71.39 -8.09 50.52
C GLY A 4 -70.00 -7.87 49.94
N GLY A 5 -69.80 -6.81 49.14
CA GLY A 5 -68.48 -6.41 48.61
C GLY A 5 -67.80 -5.27 49.38
N ARG A 6 -66.49 -5.06 49.12
CA ARG A 6 -65.82 -3.73 49.15
C ARG A 6 -64.40 -3.77 48.55
N THR A 7 -64.28 -3.06 47.43
CA THR A 7 -63.21 -2.17 46.91
C THR A 7 -61.82 -2.10 47.60
N GLU A 8 -60.74 -2.21 46.79
CA GLU A 8 -59.88 -1.08 46.30
C GLU A 8 -58.34 -1.30 46.34
N ARG A 9 -57.67 -0.73 45.32
CA ARG A 9 -56.25 -0.29 45.16
C ARG A 9 -55.33 -1.17 44.29
N LEU A 10 -55.16 -0.80 43.01
CA LEU A 10 -54.18 0.16 42.43
C LEU A 10 -52.75 -0.41 42.33
N GLY A 11 -52.23 -0.48 41.09
CA GLY A 11 -50.80 -0.72 40.87
C GLY A 11 -50.39 -1.18 39.46
N THR A 12 -50.84 -0.51 38.40
CA THR A 12 -50.29 -0.65 37.04
C THR A 12 -48.85 -0.13 37.00
N LYS A 13 -47.85 -1.02 36.90
CA LYS A 13 -46.48 -0.64 36.49
C LYS A 13 -46.30 -0.86 34.99
N LYS A 14 -46.73 0.13 34.22
CA LYS A 14 -46.34 0.34 32.83
C LYS A 14 -44.88 0.81 32.84
N GLN A 15 -43.94 -0.11 32.59
CA GLN A 15 -42.54 0.24 32.39
C GLN A 15 -42.42 1.01 31.08
N GLU A 16 -42.38 2.34 31.18
CA GLU A 16 -41.97 3.22 30.11
C GLU A 16 -40.51 2.92 29.76
N ALA A 17 -40.31 2.42 28.54
CA ALA A 17 -39.01 2.27 27.92
C ALA A 17 -38.37 3.66 27.76
N ARG A 18 -37.56 4.02 28.75
CA ARG A 18 -36.71 5.20 28.76
C ARG A 18 -35.64 5.05 27.67
N LYS A 19 -36.01 5.39 26.43
CA LYS A 19 -35.08 5.50 25.29
C LYS A 19 -34.07 6.61 25.62
N GLN A 20 -32.85 6.20 25.98
CA GLN A 20 -31.69 7.06 26.17
C GLN A 20 -31.32 7.70 24.81
N PRO A 21 -31.49 9.02 24.60
CA PRO A 21 -31.22 9.66 23.30
C PRO A 21 -29.71 9.76 22.97
N TRP A 22 -28.83 9.36 23.90
CA TRP A 22 -27.38 9.54 23.82
C TRP A 22 -26.65 8.41 23.09
N GLN A 23 -27.35 7.32 22.72
CA GLN A 23 -26.75 6.16 22.04
C GLN A 23 -26.64 6.29 20.52
N ASN A 24 -27.18 7.36 19.92
CA ASN A 24 -27.15 7.55 18.47
C ASN A 24 -25.99 8.46 17.98
N PHE A 25 -25.15 8.99 18.87
CA PHE A 25 -24.04 9.90 18.50
C PHE A 25 -22.85 9.25 17.77
N GLY A 26 -22.93 7.96 17.42
CA GLY A 26 -21.88 7.25 16.68
C GLY A 26 -22.38 6.36 15.55
N ARG A 27 -23.67 6.45 15.17
CA ARG A 27 -24.26 5.56 14.16
C ARG A 27 -24.25 6.12 12.73
N ASP A 28 -24.12 7.43 12.58
CA ASP A 28 -23.94 8.10 11.29
C ASP A 28 -22.48 8.51 11.07
N GLN A 29 -21.53 7.60 11.32
CA GLN A 29 -20.31 7.65 10.53
C GLN A 29 -20.71 7.24 9.11
N GLN A 30 -21.15 8.24 8.35
CA GLN A 30 -21.23 8.18 6.91
C GLN A 30 -19.86 7.69 6.45
N ARG A 31 -19.77 6.39 6.10
CA ARG A 31 -18.52 5.85 5.55
C ARG A 31 -18.28 6.63 4.28
N THR A 32 -17.31 7.53 4.26
CA THR A 32 -16.96 8.22 3.03
C THR A 32 -16.54 7.18 2.01
N ILE A 33 -17.22 7.24 0.88
CA ILE A 33 -16.94 6.40 -0.28
C ILE A 33 -15.85 7.15 -1.04
N TYR A 34 -14.60 6.73 -0.84
CA TYR A 34 -13.49 7.26 -1.60
C TYR A 34 -13.66 6.99 -3.09
N SER A 35 -13.15 7.90 -3.91
CA SER A 35 -13.13 7.76 -5.35
C SER A 35 -12.38 6.49 -5.79
N SER A 36 -12.86 5.88 -6.88
CA SER A 36 -12.18 4.73 -7.47
C SER A 36 -10.85 5.17 -8.09
N SER A 37 -9.80 4.37 -7.91
CA SER A 37 -8.49 4.60 -8.53
C SER A 37 -8.54 4.57 -10.06
N VAL A 38 -9.56 3.92 -10.62
CA VAL A 38 -9.75 3.75 -12.06
C VAL A 38 -11.21 3.93 -12.44
N ASP A 39 -11.44 4.41 -13.65
CA ASP A 39 -12.76 4.41 -14.26
C ASP A 39 -13.16 2.96 -14.59
N ILE A 40 -14.17 2.45 -13.88
CA ILE A 40 -14.71 1.12 -14.08
C ILE A 40 -15.55 1.14 -15.36
N LYS A 41 -15.12 0.38 -16.36
CA LYS A 41 -15.80 0.35 -17.65
C LYS A 41 -16.88 -0.74 -17.71
N PRO A 42 -18.02 -0.52 -18.39
CA PRO A 42 -19.11 -1.50 -18.49
C PRO A 42 -18.72 -2.85 -19.11
N GLU A 43 -17.71 -2.86 -19.97
CA GLU A 43 -17.20 -4.07 -20.63
C GLU A 43 -16.34 -4.98 -19.74
N TRP A 44 -16.01 -4.54 -18.52
CA TRP A 44 -15.19 -5.34 -17.60
C TRP A 44 -16.04 -6.43 -16.94
N ALA A 45 -15.73 -7.68 -17.27
CA ALA A 45 -16.34 -8.84 -16.62
C ALA A 45 -15.75 -9.04 -15.21
N VAL A 46 -16.64 -9.14 -14.22
CA VAL A 46 -16.26 -9.51 -12.86
C VAL A 46 -15.97 -11.01 -12.82
N ILE A 47 -14.73 -11.39 -12.53
CA ILE A 47 -14.32 -12.79 -12.41
C ILE A 47 -14.56 -13.30 -10.98
N GLU A 48 -14.10 -12.55 -9.99
CA GLU A 48 -14.18 -12.94 -8.58
C GLU A 48 -14.32 -11.70 -7.70
N GLN A 49 -15.03 -11.85 -6.58
CA GLN A 49 -15.13 -10.83 -5.53
C GLN A 49 -14.70 -11.44 -4.20
N ILE A 50 -13.62 -10.91 -3.63
CA ILE A 50 -13.06 -11.40 -2.37
C ILE A 50 -13.31 -10.34 -1.30
N ASN A 51 -14.01 -10.72 -0.24
CA ASN A 51 -14.23 -9.83 0.90
C ASN A 51 -13.07 -9.91 1.91
N PHE A 52 -12.84 -8.83 2.66
CA PHE A 52 -11.76 -8.79 3.65
C PHE A 52 -11.84 -9.86 4.75
N PRO A 53 -13.02 -10.28 5.25
CA PRO A 53 -13.12 -11.39 6.19
C PRO A 53 -12.55 -12.71 5.65
N ALA A 54 -12.69 -13.00 4.35
CA ALA A 54 -12.12 -14.20 3.74
C ALA A 54 -10.59 -14.19 3.79
N LEU A 55 -9.97 -13.04 3.54
CA LEU A 55 -8.51 -12.87 3.56
C LEU A 55 -7.90 -13.13 4.94
N GLY A 56 -8.62 -12.80 6.02
CA GLY A 56 -8.12 -12.95 7.40
C GLY A 56 -7.87 -14.40 7.83
N LYS A 57 -8.41 -15.39 7.10
CA LYS A 57 -8.23 -16.82 7.38
C LYS A 57 -7.15 -17.48 6.52
N LEU A 58 -6.64 -16.76 5.51
CA LEU A 58 -5.63 -17.29 4.60
C LEU A 58 -4.27 -17.35 5.29
N HIS A 59 -3.55 -18.43 5.04
CA HIS A 59 -2.19 -18.62 5.54
C HIS A 59 -1.36 -19.37 4.50
N CYS A 60 -0.16 -18.87 4.22
CA CYS A 60 0.78 -19.49 3.30
C CYS A 60 2.16 -19.59 3.96
N SER A 61 2.71 -20.80 4.02
CA SER A 61 4.11 -21.00 4.42
C SER A 61 5.01 -20.78 3.21
N VAL A 62 6.00 -19.90 3.37
CA VAL A 62 6.95 -19.54 2.31
C VAL A 62 8.35 -19.94 2.76
N GLY A 63 9.17 -20.45 1.84
CA GLY A 63 10.58 -20.75 2.11
C GLY A 63 11.44 -19.50 2.24
N GLU A 64 12.68 -19.69 2.68
CA GLU A 64 13.69 -18.61 2.69
C GLU A 64 13.90 -18.08 1.26
N PRO A 65 14.07 -16.75 1.10
CA PRO A 65 14.38 -16.17 -0.19
C PRO A 65 15.78 -16.59 -0.64
N GLU A 66 15.91 -16.90 -1.93
CA GLU A 66 17.19 -17.11 -2.60
C GLU A 66 17.55 -15.86 -3.39
N ASP A 67 18.78 -15.39 -3.23
CA ASP A 67 19.29 -14.22 -3.96
C ASP A 67 19.66 -14.61 -5.39
N VAL A 68 19.04 -13.91 -6.34
CA VAL A 68 19.32 -14.11 -7.76
C VAL A 68 20.34 -13.10 -8.26
N MET A 69 20.15 -11.83 -7.90
CA MET A 69 21.00 -10.73 -8.32
C MET A 69 20.84 -9.55 -7.37
N CYS A 70 21.93 -8.82 -7.17
CA CYS A 70 21.95 -7.51 -6.52
C CYS A 70 22.59 -6.52 -7.49
N CYS A 71 21.99 -5.36 -7.66
CA CYS A 71 22.43 -4.35 -8.61
C CYS A 71 22.27 -2.93 -8.07
N GLY A 72 23.12 -2.01 -8.53
CA GLY A 72 23.10 -0.61 -8.13
C GLY A 72 24.19 -0.25 -7.11
N GLU A 73 24.03 0.93 -6.52
CA GLU A 73 25.00 1.49 -5.57
C GLU A 73 24.28 2.23 -4.44
N LEU A 74 24.89 2.18 -3.26
CA LEU A 74 24.36 2.77 -2.03
C LEU A 74 25.40 3.72 -1.44
N GLU A 75 24.98 4.94 -1.15
CA GLU A 75 25.75 5.86 -0.31
C GLU A 75 25.57 5.50 1.16
N TYR A 76 26.58 5.80 1.98
CA TYR A 76 26.52 5.56 3.41
C TYR A 76 25.63 6.58 4.11
N TYR A 77 24.92 6.11 5.12
CA TYR A 77 24.15 6.95 6.03
C TYR A 77 25.07 7.88 6.83
N ASP A 78 24.72 9.17 6.90
CA ASP A 78 25.40 10.13 7.75
C ASP A 78 24.87 10.07 9.20
N LYS A 79 25.69 9.48 10.07
CA LYS A 79 25.39 9.35 11.51
C LYS A 79 25.25 10.70 12.25
N ALA A 80 25.59 11.83 11.62
CA ALA A 80 25.27 13.13 12.19
C ALA A 80 23.76 13.35 12.35
N PHE A 81 22.94 12.76 11.47
CA PHE A 81 21.48 12.86 11.52
C PHE A 81 20.85 12.14 12.73
N ASP A 82 21.55 11.18 13.35
CA ASP A 82 21.12 10.55 14.61
C ASP A 82 21.05 11.55 15.79
N ARG A 83 21.74 12.69 15.68
CA ARG A 83 21.80 13.73 16.73
C ARG A 83 20.76 14.84 16.54
N VAL A 84 19.93 14.78 15.50
CA VAL A 84 18.87 15.77 15.26
C VAL A 84 17.84 15.68 16.38
N THR A 85 17.46 16.83 16.93
CA THR A 85 16.44 16.91 18.00
C THR A 85 15.45 18.00 17.69
N VAL A 86 14.31 18.01 18.38
CA VAL A 86 13.29 19.07 18.24
C VAL A 86 13.78 20.48 18.58
N LYS A 87 14.92 20.62 19.28
CA LYS A 87 15.54 21.93 19.58
C LYS A 87 16.66 22.30 18.61
N ALA A 88 17.22 21.30 17.93
CA ALA A 88 18.31 21.44 16.98
C ALA A 88 17.91 20.69 15.71
N GLU A 89 16.94 21.26 15.00
CA GLU A 89 16.41 20.72 13.76
C GLU A 89 17.36 21.00 12.59
N THR A 90 17.26 20.17 11.55
CA THR A 90 17.96 20.38 10.28
C THR A 90 16.92 20.61 9.19
N PRO A 91 16.96 21.73 8.46
CA PRO A 91 16.02 22.01 7.38
C PRO A 91 16.06 20.93 6.30
N LEU A 92 14.89 20.54 5.78
CA LEU A 92 14.80 19.58 4.69
C LEU A 92 15.24 20.22 3.37
N GLU A 93 16.18 19.59 2.67
CA GLU A 93 16.70 20.03 1.38
C GLU A 93 15.98 19.31 0.23
N LYS A 94 15.70 20.04 -0.86
CA LYS A 94 15.17 19.43 -2.08
C LYS A 94 16.27 18.66 -2.80
N THR A 95 16.06 17.36 -3.01
CA THR A 95 16.97 16.56 -3.82
C THR A 95 16.75 16.85 -5.31
N LYS A 96 17.84 16.90 -6.08
CA LYS A 96 17.81 17.00 -7.55
C LYS A 96 17.89 15.62 -8.22
N ARG A 97 17.94 14.55 -7.41
CA ARG A 97 18.14 13.19 -7.90
C ARG A 97 16.86 12.60 -8.45
N ALA A 98 16.98 11.86 -9.54
CA ALA A 98 15.84 11.19 -10.16
C ALA A 98 15.53 9.85 -9.47
N PHE A 99 14.26 9.59 -9.20
CA PHE A 99 13.76 8.32 -8.65
C PHE A 99 13.11 7.50 -9.76
N ARG A 100 13.54 6.25 -9.92
CA ARG A 100 13.03 5.34 -10.95
C ARG A 100 11.98 4.39 -10.36
N ASN A 101 10.73 4.63 -10.72
CA ASN A 101 9.56 3.86 -10.28
C ASN A 101 9.10 2.85 -11.35
N VAL A 102 10.02 2.00 -11.81
CA VAL A 102 9.78 1.04 -12.91
C VAL A 102 8.78 -0.04 -12.48
N THR A 103 7.87 -0.43 -13.38
CA THR A 103 6.94 -1.55 -13.16
C THR A 103 7.59 -2.89 -13.55
N THR A 104 7.03 -3.99 -13.09
CA THR A 104 7.60 -5.34 -13.28
C THR A 104 7.91 -5.68 -14.74
N SER A 105 7.00 -5.40 -15.67
CA SER A 105 7.16 -5.76 -17.09
C SER A 105 8.21 -4.90 -17.81
N ASP A 106 8.47 -3.69 -17.31
CA ASP A 106 9.47 -2.78 -17.89
C ASP A 106 10.89 -3.07 -17.36
N ASP A 107 11.00 -3.82 -16.26
CA ASP A 107 12.29 -4.23 -15.69
C ASP A 107 13.04 -5.20 -16.63
N PRO A 108 14.25 -4.84 -17.10
CA PRO A 108 15.02 -5.69 -18.00
C PRO A 108 15.52 -6.98 -17.34
N ILE A 109 15.80 -6.96 -16.04
CA ILE A 109 16.21 -8.15 -15.27
C ILE A 109 15.02 -9.09 -15.15
N MET A 110 13.83 -8.59 -14.79
CA MET A 110 12.62 -9.42 -14.69
C MET A 110 12.27 -10.05 -16.04
N ARG A 111 12.37 -9.30 -17.14
CA ARG A 111 12.17 -9.84 -18.50
C ARG A 111 13.18 -10.93 -18.84
N LYS A 112 14.45 -10.76 -18.47
CA LYS A 112 15.49 -11.79 -18.67
C LYS A 112 15.19 -13.05 -17.86
N LEU A 113 14.83 -12.91 -16.58
CA LEU A 113 14.46 -14.05 -15.72
C LEU A 113 13.22 -14.79 -16.24
N ALA A 114 12.26 -14.04 -16.79
CA ALA A 114 11.12 -14.62 -17.48
C ALA A 114 11.51 -15.38 -18.75
N ALA A 115 12.39 -14.82 -19.60
CA ALA A 115 12.87 -15.49 -20.80
C ALA A 115 13.66 -16.77 -20.48
N GLU A 116 14.43 -16.78 -19.40
CA GLU A 116 15.18 -17.95 -18.90
C GLU A 116 14.31 -18.98 -18.16
N HIS A 117 12.99 -18.75 -18.06
CA HIS A 117 12.05 -19.64 -17.36
C HIS A 117 12.40 -19.92 -15.89
N LYS A 118 13.05 -18.96 -15.21
CA LYS A 118 13.46 -19.11 -13.80
C LYS A 118 12.34 -18.92 -12.79
N ALA A 119 11.25 -18.28 -13.18
CA ALA A 119 10.09 -18.06 -12.33
C ALA A 119 8.78 -18.02 -13.14
N THR A 120 7.66 -18.13 -12.44
CA THR A 120 6.31 -18.09 -13.02
C THR A 120 5.51 -16.86 -12.62
N VAL A 121 5.90 -16.18 -11.53
CA VAL A 121 5.22 -14.98 -11.02
C VAL A 121 6.26 -13.90 -10.79
N PHE A 122 6.00 -12.71 -11.32
CA PHE A 122 6.87 -11.56 -11.25
C PHE A 122 6.10 -10.38 -10.66
N ALA A 123 6.70 -9.70 -9.70
CA ALA A 123 6.15 -8.51 -9.04
C ALA A 123 7.30 -7.67 -8.44
N THR A 124 7.05 -6.38 -8.24
CA THR A 124 7.91 -5.51 -7.41
C THR A 124 7.50 -5.57 -5.95
N ASP A 125 8.38 -5.09 -5.07
CA ASP A 125 8.16 -4.97 -3.63
C ASP A 125 6.93 -4.11 -3.29
N THR A 126 6.74 -2.98 -3.99
CA THR A 126 5.60 -2.09 -3.80
C THR A 126 4.29 -2.84 -4.04
N ILE A 127 4.21 -3.54 -5.18
CA ILE A 127 3.02 -4.30 -5.57
C ILE A 127 2.76 -5.45 -4.60
N LEU A 128 3.80 -6.19 -4.23
CA LEU A 128 3.67 -7.30 -3.29
C LEU A 128 3.27 -6.81 -1.89
N THR A 129 3.80 -5.68 -1.45
CA THR A 129 3.45 -5.05 -0.17
C THR A 129 1.99 -4.63 -0.14
N THR A 130 1.50 -3.99 -1.22
CA THR A 130 0.07 -3.66 -1.36
C THR A 130 -0.80 -4.91 -1.27
N LEU A 131 -0.43 -6.00 -1.94
CA LEU A 131 -1.19 -7.26 -1.88
C LEU A 131 -1.17 -7.89 -0.48
N MET A 132 -0.02 -7.93 0.19
CA MET A 132 0.11 -8.52 1.53
C MET A 132 -0.61 -7.69 2.61
N CYS A 133 -0.64 -6.37 2.44
CA CYS A 133 -1.23 -5.43 3.40
C CYS A 133 -2.62 -4.93 2.99
N MET A 134 -3.26 -5.51 1.97
CA MET A 134 -4.52 -4.96 1.42
C MET A 134 -5.67 -4.79 2.43
N ARG A 135 -5.69 -5.55 3.53
CA ARG A 135 -6.74 -5.45 4.56
C ARG A 135 -6.72 -4.14 5.34
N SER A 136 -5.60 -3.42 5.37
CA SER A 136 -5.50 -2.11 6.01
C SER A 136 -5.86 -0.96 5.07
N SER A 137 -6.03 -1.23 3.78
CA SER A 137 -6.34 -0.22 2.78
C SER A 137 -7.75 0.34 2.98
N LYS A 138 -7.87 1.67 2.90
CA LYS A 138 -9.12 2.41 2.82
C LYS A 138 -9.27 3.10 1.48
N TYR A 139 -8.18 3.65 0.96
CA TYR A 139 -8.17 4.28 -0.35
C TYR A 139 -8.16 3.20 -1.45
N SER A 140 -8.79 3.53 -2.57
CA SER A 140 -8.82 2.66 -3.74
C SER A 140 -7.45 2.61 -4.41
N TRP A 141 -7.05 1.41 -4.84
CA TRP A 141 -5.89 1.16 -5.68
C TRP A 141 -6.20 0.04 -6.66
N ASP A 142 -5.40 -0.04 -7.72
CA ASP A 142 -5.54 -1.04 -8.76
C ASP A 142 -4.18 -1.59 -9.21
N LEU A 143 -4.21 -2.80 -9.76
CA LEU A 143 -3.06 -3.49 -10.35
C LEU A 143 -3.45 -4.07 -11.70
N LEU A 144 -2.49 -4.15 -12.61
CA LEU A 144 -2.61 -4.85 -13.88
C LEU A 144 -1.99 -6.23 -13.75
N VAL A 145 -2.74 -7.29 -14.07
CA VAL A 145 -2.22 -8.66 -14.08
C VAL A 145 -2.23 -9.18 -15.51
N THR A 146 -1.04 -9.44 -16.04
CA THR A 146 -0.86 -9.95 -17.40
C THR A 146 -0.44 -11.42 -17.35
N LYS A 147 -1.22 -12.29 -17.99
CA LYS A 147 -0.94 -13.73 -18.08
C LYS A 147 -0.50 -14.10 -19.49
N ILE A 148 0.78 -14.43 -19.67
CA ILE A 148 1.35 -14.83 -20.97
C ILE A 148 2.17 -16.10 -20.78
N GLY A 149 1.90 -17.13 -21.58
CA GLY A 149 2.72 -18.37 -21.59
C GLY A 149 2.84 -19.06 -20.23
N GLY A 150 1.79 -19.02 -19.40
CA GLY A 150 1.80 -19.59 -18.04
C GLY A 150 2.55 -18.76 -16.99
N LYS A 151 3.05 -17.57 -17.35
CA LYS A 151 3.69 -16.61 -16.44
C LYS A 151 2.71 -15.50 -16.09
N LEU A 152 2.80 -14.99 -14.87
CA LEU A 152 2.01 -13.87 -14.35
C LEU A 152 2.93 -12.69 -14.07
N PHE A 153 2.60 -11.55 -14.65
CA PHE A 153 3.25 -10.26 -14.37
C PHE A 153 2.25 -9.37 -13.66
N PHE A 154 2.62 -8.91 -12.47
CA PHE A 154 1.86 -7.92 -11.73
C PHE A 154 2.49 -6.55 -11.96
N ASP A 155 1.72 -5.63 -12.53
CA ASP A 155 2.16 -4.30 -12.90
C ASP A 155 1.29 -3.23 -12.25
N LYS A 156 1.84 -2.03 -12.14
CA LYS A 156 1.11 -0.82 -11.77
C LYS A 156 0.96 0.09 -13.00
N ARG A 157 -0.12 0.86 -13.06
CA ARG A 157 -0.29 1.88 -14.11
C ARG A 157 0.73 3.01 -13.92
N ALA A 158 1.10 3.67 -15.03
CA ALA A 158 2.05 4.78 -15.00
C ALA A 158 1.59 5.93 -14.08
N ASN A 159 0.28 6.20 -14.04
CA ASN A 159 -0.35 7.23 -13.19
C ASN A 159 -0.97 6.63 -11.91
N SER A 160 -0.53 5.44 -11.48
CA SER A 160 -1.07 4.82 -10.26
C SER A 160 -0.64 5.60 -9.02
N ASN A 161 -1.59 5.80 -8.11
CA ASN A 161 -1.34 6.37 -6.78
C ASN A 161 -0.53 5.44 -5.87
N LEU A 162 -0.24 4.21 -6.28
CA LEU A 162 0.63 3.29 -5.54
C LEU A 162 2.07 3.80 -5.36
N ASN A 163 2.49 4.80 -6.16
CA ASN A 163 3.77 5.47 -5.99
C ASN A 163 3.74 6.58 -4.94
N LEU A 164 2.54 6.96 -4.48
CA LEU A 164 2.35 8.02 -3.51
C LEU A 164 2.08 7.41 -2.12
N LEU A 165 2.63 8.06 -1.11
CA LEU A 165 2.35 7.73 0.28
C LEU A 165 0.98 8.28 0.69
N THR A 166 0.23 7.50 1.45
CA THR A 166 -1.03 7.95 2.03
C THR A 166 -0.79 8.64 3.38
N VAL A 167 -1.59 9.66 3.69
CA VAL A 167 -1.51 10.42 4.96
C VAL A 167 -2.86 10.31 5.65
N ASN A 168 -2.86 9.93 6.93
CA ASN A 168 -4.08 9.78 7.74
C ASN A 168 -5.16 8.83 7.16
N GLU A 169 -4.78 7.89 6.29
CA GLU A 169 -5.71 6.99 5.60
C GLU A 169 -6.64 6.20 6.55
N THR A 170 -6.11 5.78 7.70
CA THR A 170 -6.85 4.98 8.69
C THR A 170 -7.26 5.79 9.93
N ALA A 171 -7.13 7.11 9.89
CA ALA A 171 -7.57 7.98 10.97
C ALA A 171 -9.10 7.94 11.10
N GLN A 172 -9.62 8.28 12.28
CA GLN A 172 -11.07 8.41 12.47
C GLN A 172 -11.62 9.64 11.75
N GLU A 173 -10.83 10.71 11.70
CA GLU A 173 -11.13 11.90 10.92
C GLU A 173 -10.71 11.68 9.47
N GLU A 174 -11.64 11.94 8.55
CA GLU A 174 -11.43 11.73 7.14
C GLU A 174 -10.68 12.90 6.52
N VAL A 175 -9.81 12.60 5.56
CA VAL A 175 -9.06 13.61 4.82
C VAL A 175 -9.92 14.08 3.63
N PRO A 176 -10.07 15.39 3.39
CA PRO A 176 -10.85 15.91 2.26
C PRO A 176 -10.34 15.44 0.90
N GLU A 177 -11.23 15.13 -0.05
CA GLU A 177 -10.84 14.78 -1.44
C GLU A 177 -10.75 16.00 -2.38
N GLU A 178 -11.09 17.19 -1.90
CA GLU A 178 -11.10 18.42 -2.71
C GLU A 178 -9.71 18.73 -3.28
N LYS A 179 -9.64 18.89 -4.61
CA LYS A 179 -8.37 19.08 -5.32
C LYS A 179 -7.65 20.37 -4.98
N ASP A 180 -8.39 21.44 -4.65
CA ASP A 180 -7.80 22.75 -4.34
C ASP A 180 -7.47 22.90 -2.85
N ASN A 181 -7.78 21.88 -2.04
CA ASN A 181 -7.48 21.88 -0.62
C ASN A 181 -6.02 21.46 -0.40
N ILE A 182 -5.23 22.35 0.21
CA ILE A 182 -3.84 22.06 0.58
C ILE A 182 -3.72 20.85 1.52
N ASN A 183 -4.74 20.60 2.34
CA ASN A 183 -4.84 19.44 3.23
C ASN A 183 -5.70 18.32 2.63
N GLY A 184 -5.92 18.32 1.32
CA GLY A 184 -6.63 17.27 0.63
C GLY A 184 -5.76 16.03 0.38
N VAL A 185 -6.39 14.87 0.16
CA VAL A 185 -5.71 13.57 -0.04
C VAL A 185 -4.59 13.66 -1.08
N GLN A 186 -4.83 14.32 -2.21
CA GLN A 186 -3.86 14.44 -3.30
C GLN A 186 -2.65 15.30 -2.93
N HIS A 187 -2.89 16.47 -2.35
CA HIS A 187 -1.81 17.39 -1.96
C HIS A 187 -0.94 16.81 -0.85
N LEU A 188 -1.56 16.23 0.18
CA LEU A 188 -0.85 15.56 1.26
C LEU A 188 -0.05 14.35 0.77
N ALA A 189 -0.58 13.57 -0.16
CA ALA A 189 0.13 12.42 -0.73
C ALA A 189 1.36 12.85 -1.54
N ILE A 190 1.24 13.90 -2.36
CA ILE A 190 2.37 14.47 -3.11
C ILE A 190 3.41 15.04 -2.16
N GLU A 191 2.99 15.80 -1.15
CA GLU A 191 3.87 16.38 -0.14
C GLU A 191 4.63 15.30 0.63
N ALA A 192 3.92 14.31 1.21
CA ALA A 192 4.53 13.23 1.98
C ALA A 192 5.53 12.42 1.14
N THR A 193 5.19 12.12 -0.12
CA THR A 193 6.09 11.40 -1.04
C THR A 193 7.33 12.23 -1.35
N THR A 194 7.16 13.54 -1.59
CA THR A 194 8.27 14.47 -1.85
C THR A 194 9.19 14.61 -0.63
N ILE A 195 8.62 14.70 0.58
CA ILE A 195 9.37 14.72 1.84
C ILE A 195 10.18 13.44 1.98
N ASN A 196 9.56 12.27 1.77
CA ASN A 196 10.22 10.98 1.89
C ASN A 196 11.40 10.84 0.89
N GLN A 197 11.18 11.24 -0.36
CA GLN A 197 12.23 11.26 -1.38
C GLN A 197 13.39 12.18 -1.01
N ASN A 198 13.10 13.43 -0.63
CA ASN A 198 14.11 14.39 -0.21
C ASN A 198 14.92 13.87 0.99
N PHE A 199 14.23 13.43 2.03
CA PHE A 199 14.86 12.94 3.25
C PHE A 199 15.74 11.72 2.97
N SER A 200 15.28 10.78 2.13
CA SER A 200 16.05 9.58 1.78
C SER A 200 17.44 9.87 1.20
N GLN A 201 17.60 11.02 0.53
CA GLN A 201 18.88 11.42 -0.09
C GLN A 201 19.65 12.41 0.78
N GLN A 202 18.96 13.23 1.58
CA GLN A 202 19.60 14.22 2.43
C GLN A 202 20.44 13.59 3.55
N VAL A 203 19.98 12.46 4.10
CA VAL A 203 20.65 11.78 5.23
C VAL A 203 21.86 10.94 4.82
N LEU A 204 22.32 11.06 3.58
CA LEU A 204 23.44 10.31 3.03
C LEU A 204 24.70 11.18 2.98
N VAL A 205 25.86 10.55 3.13
CA VAL A 205 27.16 11.22 3.00
C VAL A 205 27.39 11.62 1.54
N LYS A 206 27.22 12.91 1.24
CA LYS A 206 27.38 13.46 -0.11
C LYS A 206 28.85 13.42 -0.56
N GLY A 207 29.10 12.90 -1.77
CA GLY A 207 30.44 12.85 -2.37
C GLY A 207 31.42 11.90 -1.66
N GLY A 208 30.92 11.04 -0.76
CA GLY A 208 31.72 10.03 -0.08
C GLY A 208 31.94 8.76 -0.90
N GLU A 209 32.58 7.77 -0.27
CA GLU A 209 32.64 6.41 -0.80
C GLU A 209 31.23 5.83 -0.92
N LYS A 210 30.98 5.04 -1.97
CA LYS A 210 29.72 4.32 -2.17
C LYS A 210 29.95 2.82 -2.10
N PHE A 211 29.02 2.10 -1.50
CA PHE A 211 28.95 0.66 -1.65
C PHE A 211 28.40 0.32 -3.04
N LYS A 212 29.11 -0.51 -3.79
CA LYS A 212 28.73 -0.90 -5.16
C LYS A 212 28.52 -2.41 -5.21
N TYR A 213 27.39 -2.83 -5.77
CA TYR A 213 27.19 -4.23 -6.13
C TYR A 213 27.95 -4.57 -7.43
N ASP A 214 28.09 -5.86 -7.70
CA ASP A 214 28.77 -6.36 -8.91
C ASP A 214 28.07 -5.91 -10.19
N ALA A 215 26.74 -5.80 -10.17
CA ALA A 215 25.96 -5.31 -11.29
C ALA A 215 25.59 -3.82 -11.10
N PRO A 216 25.71 -2.99 -12.15
CA PRO A 216 25.28 -1.60 -12.09
C PRO A 216 23.75 -1.48 -12.01
N ASN A 217 23.25 -0.28 -11.73
CA ASN A 217 21.81 -0.01 -11.77
C ASN A 217 21.24 -0.36 -13.17
N PRO A 218 20.22 -1.22 -13.29
CA PRO A 218 19.69 -1.64 -14.59
C PRO A 218 18.81 -0.58 -15.28
N PHE A 219 18.53 0.54 -14.60
CA PHE A 219 17.64 1.60 -15.06
C PHE A 219 18.37 2.90 -15.39
N THR A 220 19.70 2.85 -15.48
CA THR A 220 20.52 3.96 -15.97
C THR A 220 21.06 3.63 -17.35
N SER A 221 21.14 4.64 -18.21
CA SER A 221 21.94 4.56 -19.43
C SER A 221 23.17 5.44 -19.32
N PRO A 222 24.30 5.10 -19.98
CA PRO A 222 25.51 5.93 -19.98
C PRO A 222 25.31 7.33 -20.57
N GLU A 223 24.19 7.54 -21.29
CA GLU A 223 23.83 8.77 -21.97
C GLU A 223 22.94 9.69 -21.11
N GLU A 224 22.45 9.21 -19.97
CA GLU A 224 21.62 10.02 -19.07
C GLU A 224 22.48 10.98 -18.24
N GLU A 225 22.22 12.28 -18.37
CA GLU A 225 22.85 13.34 -17.56
C GLU A 225 22.25 13.43 -16.13
N GLU A 226 21.11 12.79 -15.87
CA GLU A 226 20.43 12.85 -14.58
C GLU A 226 21.14 11.99 -13.52
N GLU A 227 21.50 12.61 -12.40
CA GLU A 227 22.01 11.89 -11.23
C GLU A 227 20.85 11.10 -10.57
N LEU A 228 20.96 9.77 -10.56
CA LEU A 228 19.96 8.91 -9.93
C LEU A 228 20.06 8.95 -8.40
N ALA A 229 18.92 8.71 -7.74
CA ALA A 229 18.86 8.48 -6.32
C ALA A 229 19.75 7.28 -5.92
N SER A 230 20.43 7.39 -4.77
CA SER A 230 21.18 6.29 -4.18
C SER A 230 20.21 5.14 -3.87
N CYS A 231 20.31 4.05 -4.63
CA CYS A 231 19.39 2.93 -4.57
C CYS A 231 20.07 1.67 -5.11
N ALA A 232 19.76 0.53 -4.49
CA ALA A 232 20.12 -0.78 -4.97
C ALA A 232 18.91 -1.69 -5.00
N TYR A 233 18.87 -2.57 -6.00
CA TYR A 233 17.81 -3.51 -6.22
C TYR A 233 18.32 -4.92 -5.97
N ARG A 234 17.55 -5.70 -5.21
CA ARG A 234 17.84 -7.09 -4.92
C ARG A 234 16.70 -7.95 -5.45
N GLN A 235 16.99 -8.75 -6.47
CA GLN A 235 16.06 -9.71 -7.01
C GLN A 235 16.15 -11.02 -6.22
N VAL A 236 15.03 -11.42 -5.62
CA VAL A 236 14.93 -12.65 -4.84
C VAL A 236 13.89 -13.58 -5.42
N THR A 237 14.16 -14.89 -5.36
CA THR A 237 13.17 -15.93 -5.67
C THR A 237 12.66 -16.56 -4.38
N LYS A 238 11.35 -16.78 -4.32
CA LYS A 238 10.71 -17.51 -3.23
C LYS A 238 9.91 -18.66 -3.79
N GLN A 239 10.08 -19.84 -3.20
CA GLN A 239 9.25 -20.98 -3.51
C GLN A 239 8.00 -20.96 -2.62
N THR A 240 6.83 -20.94 -3.26
CA THR A 240 5.54 -21.12 -2.58
C THR A 240 5.03 -22.53 -2.87
N LYS A 241 4.66 -23.26 -1.82
CA LYS A 241 3.97 -24.54 -2.03
C LYS A 241 2.57 -24.24 -2.52
N ARG A 242 2.15 -24.87 -3.62
CA ARG A 242 0.73 -24.88 -3.98
C ARG A 242 -0.05 -25.55 -2.86
N GLN A 243 -0.78 -24.77 -2.07
CA GLN A 243 -1.93 -25.31 -1.38
C GLN A 243 -2.96 -25.59 -2.46
N ALA A 244 -3.34 -26.87 -2.63
CA ALA A 244 -4.44 -27.21 -3.51
C ALA A 244 -5.68 -26.49 -2.96
N ALA A 245 -6.07 -25.38 -3.60
CA ALA A 245 -7.38 -24.81 -3.39
C ALA A 245 -8.37 -25.91 -3.80
N GLY A 246 -9.10 -26.45 -2.83
CA GLY A 246 -10.16 -27.44 -3.04
C GLY A 246 -11.36 -26.82 -3.75
N VAL A 247 -11.14 -26.30 -4.96
CA VAL A 247 -12.19 -25.87 -5.88
C VAL A 247 -12.43 -27.04 -6.82
N PRO A 248 -13.59 -27.72 -6.76
CA PRO A 248 -13.97 -28.68 -7.78
C PRO A 248 -13.97 -27.95 -9.12
N ARG A 249 -13.28 -28.49 -10.11
CA ARG A 249 -13.52 -28.09 -11.49
C ARG A 249 -14.88 -28.65 -11.88
N GLU A 250 -15.86 -27.77 -12.09
CA GLU A 250 -17.00 -28.06 -12.96
C GLU A 250 -16.55 -27.99 -14.42
#